data_AF-A0A9X9QDH3-F1
#
_entry.id   AF-A0A9X9QDH3-F1
#
_cell.length_a   1.000
_cell.length_b   1.000
_cell.length_c   1.000
_cell.angle_alpha   90.00
_cell.angle_beta   90.00
_cell.angle_gamma   90.00
#
_symmetry.space_group_name_H-M   'P 1'
#
loop_
_entity.id
_entity.type
_entity.pdbx_description
1 polymer ?
#
loop_
_entity_poly.entity_id
_entity_poly.type
_entity_poly.pdbx_seq_one_letter_code
_entity_poly.pdbx_strand_id
1 'polypeptide(L)'
;MKYITFASIMAMLSIFTHAFAEDYYVCNGKRIPYDTIKLNVALCHKIVFGSGDRFFIRPSRDKTSTANFGYIFDYDTYNESWIVAEFDSSKKIISVQATISGEVYSCHAETIEQ
;
A
#
# COMPACT_ATOMS: atom_id res chain seq x y z
N MET A 1 -44.68 28.57 -9.79
CA MET A 1 -43.62 28.36 -8.77
C MET A 1 -42.97 27.01 -9.04
N LYS A 2 -41.71 26.99 -9.50
CA LYS A 2 -40.94 25.77 -9.74
C LYS A 2 -39.97 25.59 -8.57
N TYR A 3 -40.34 24.78 -7.58
CA TYR A 3 -39.42 24.32 -6.54
C TYR A 3 -38.89 22.96 -6.98
N ILE A 4 -37.77 22.97 -7.69
CA ILE A 4 -37.04 21.75 -8.01
C ILE A 4 -36.05 21.53 -6.87
N THR A 5 -36.38 20.52 -6.09
CA THR A 5 -35.64 19.78 -5.06
C THR A 5 -34.10 19.82 -5.23
N PHE A 6 -33.44 20.69 -4.46
CA PHE A 6 -31.96 20.76 -4.33
C PHE A 6 -31.35 19.57 -3.56
N ALA A 7 -32.16 18.66 -3.02
CA ALA A 7 -31.68 17.56 -2.18
C ALA A 7 -31.04 16.39 -2.96
N SER A 8 -31.35 16.19 -4.26
CA SER A 8 -30.84 15.03 -5.00
C SER A 8 -29.40 15.18 -5.48
N ILE A 9 -28.88 16.42 -5.56
CA ILE A 9 -27.52 16.67 -6.05
C ILE A 9 -26.48 16.37 -4.96
N MET A 10 -26.81 16.62 -3.69
CA MET A 10 -25.93 16.27 -2.56
C MET A 10 -25.73 14.75 -2.40
N ALA A 11 -26.73 13.93 -2.75
CA ALA A 11 -26.63 12.47 -2.67
C ALA A 11 -25.70 11.85 -3.74
N MET A 12 -25.52 12.50 -4.90
CA MET A 12 -24.55 12.03 -5.91
C MET A 12 -23.12 12.46 -5.60
N LEU A 13 -22.93 13.60 -4.91
CA LEU A 13 -21.62 14.06 -4.46
C LEU A 13 -21.06 13.24 -3.30
N SER A 14 -21.91 12.56 -2.50
CA SER A 14 -21.44 11.66 -1.45
C SER A 14 -20.93 10.29 -1.96
N ILE A 15 -21.03 10.00 -3.26
CA ILE A 15 -20.41 8.80 -3.86
C ILE A 15 -18.95 9.10 -4.26
N PHE A 16 -18.55 10.38 -4.27
CA PHE A 16 -17.16 10.82 -4.42
C PHE A 16 -16.47 11.03 -3.07
N THR A 17 -16.95 10.41 -1.99
CA THR A 17 -16.24 10.42 -0.71
C THR A 17 -14.99 9.56 -0.85
N HIS A 18 -13.90 10.22 -1.22
CA HIS A 18 -12.52 9.92 -0.85
C HIS A 18 -12.23 8.42 -0.71
N ALA A 19 -11.87 7.78 -1.82
CA ALA A 19 -10.83 6.77 -1.71
C ALA A 19 -9.64 7.53 -1.11
N PHE A 20 -9.46 7.46 0.21
CA PHE A 20 -8.30 8.01 0.89
C PHE A 20 -7.10 7.37 0.19
N ALA A 21 -6.44 8.16 -0.65
CA ALA A 21 -5.21 7.75 -1.28
C ALA A 21 -4.19 7.77 -0.15
N GLU A 22 -3.83 6.59 0.35
CA GLU A 22 -2.72 6.47 1.28
C GLU A 22 -1.50 7.10 0.60
N ASP A 23 -0.97 8.19 1.15
CA ASP A 23 0.18 8.86 0.56
C ASP A 23 1.47 8.19 1.04
N TYR A 24 1.48 7.76 2.31
CA TYR A 24 2.65 7.20 2.97
C TYR A 24 2.31 6.03 3.89
N TYR A 25 3.29 5.15 4.08
CA TYR A 25 3.40 4.29 5.26
C TYR A 25 4.40 4.89 6.23
N VAL A 26 4.02 5.01 7.50
CA VAL A 26 4.85 5.57 8.55
C VAL A 26 5.36 4.46 9.45
N CYS A 27 6.68 4.32 9.53
CA CYS A 27 7.41 3.32 10.33
C CYS A 27 8.38 4.06 11.26
N ASN A 28 8.16 4.02 12.58
CA ASN A 28 9.00 4.74 13.55
C ASN A 28 9.18 6.24 13.22
N GLY A 29 8.11 6.92 12.79
CA GLY A 29 8.15 8.32 12.38
C GLY A 29 8.80 8.59 11.01
N LYS A 30 9.41 7.58 10.37
CA LYS A 30 9.95 7.68 9.01
C LYS A 30 8.86 7.34 8.00
N ARG A 31 8.81 8.07 6.87
CA ARG A 31 7.78 7.91 5.83
C ARG A 31 8.32 7.13 4.63
N ILE A 32 7.51 6.21 4.13
CA ILE A 32 7.73 5.47 2.88
C ILE A 32 6.58 5.82 1.95
N PRO A 33 6.84 6.33 0.72
CA PRO A 33 5.79 6.61 -0.24
C PRO A 33 4.98 5.35 -0.55
N TYR A 34 3.65 5.48 -0.56
CA TYR A 34 2.75 4.38 -0.90
C TYR A 34 3.08 3.75 -2.25
N ASP A 35 3.39 4.57 -3.26
CA ASP A 35 3.73 4.12 -4.61
C ASP A 35 4.97 3.23 -4.65
N THR A 36 5.94 3.45 -3.74
CA THR A 36 7.11 2.57 -3.62
C THR A 36 6.70 1.16 -3.19
N ILE A 37 5.83 1.05 -2.19
CA ILE A 37 5.34 -0.25 -1.71
C ILE A 37 4.47 -0.90 -2.80
N LYS A 38 3.56 -0.14 -3.40
CA LYS A 38 2.66 -0.60 -4.46
C LYS A 38 3.42 -1.15 -5.67
N LEU A 39 4.49 -0.48 -6.09
CA LEU A 39 5.34 -0.93 -7.20
C LEU A 39 5.98 -2.30 -6.91
N ASN A 40 6.55 -2.45 -5.72
CA ASN A 40 7.21 -3.69 -5.30
C ASN A 40 6.20 -4.84 -5.13
N VAL A 41 5.02 -4.56 -4.56
CA VAL A 41 3.91 -5.51 -4.49
C VAL A 41 3.47 -5.94 -5.89
N ALA A 42 3.33 -5.01 -6.83
CA ALA A 42 2.93 -5.33 -8.21
C ALA A 42 3.96 -6.23 -8.93
N LEU A 43 5.26 -5.96 -8.73
CA LEU A 43 6.34 -6.78 -9.28
C LEU A 43 6.34 -8.19 -8.68
N CYS A 44 6.28 -8.29 -7.34
CA CYS A 44 6.27 -9.57 -6.65
C CYS A 44 5.01 -10.39 -7.00
N HIS A 45 3.84 -9.73 -7.05
CA HIS A 45 2.58 -10.35 -7.45
C HIS A 45 2.66 -10.98 -8.85
N LYS A 46 3.27 -10.28 -9.81
CA LYS A 46 3.45 -10.80 -11.18
C LYS A 46 4.31 -12.08 -11.19
N ILE A 47 5.34 -12.14 -10.36
CA ILE A 47 6.24 -13.31 -10.24
C ILE A 47 5.51 -14.48 -9.57
N VAL A 48 4.81 -14.23 -8.47
CA VAL A 48 4.17 -15.27 -7.65
C VAL A 48 2.86 -15.77 -8.26
N PHE A 49 2.06 -14.90 -8.87
CA PHE A 49 0.71 -15.21 -9.33
C PHE A 49 0.52 -15.07 -10.85
N GLY A 50 1.58 -14.75 -11.61
CA GLY A 50 1.54 -14.76 -13.07
C GLY A 50 1.63 -16.18 -13.62
N SER A 51 0.61 -16.65 -14.35
CA SER A 51 0.52 -18.02 -14.87
C SER A 51 1.58 -18.43 -15.91
N GLY A 52 2.53 -17.53 -16.22
CA GLY A 52 3.67 -17.80 -17.09
C GLY A 52 5.03 -17.71 -16.38
N ASP A 53 5.05 -17.45 -15.08
CA ASP A 53 6.28 -17.39 -14.30
C ASP A 53 6.67 -18.77 -13.76
N ARG A 54 7.97 -19.01 -13.59
CA ARG A 54 8.52 -20.26 -13.05
C ARG A 54 8.17 -20.44 -11.58
N PHE A 55 7.92 -19.32 -10.89
CA PHE A 55 7.53 -19.28 -9.49
C PHE A 55 6.02 -19.17 -9.29
N PHE A 56 5.23 -19.45 -10.34
CA PHE A 56 3.78 -19.37 -10.27
C PHE A 56 3.21 -20.32 -9.21
N ILE A 57 2.41 -19.74 -8.33
CA ILE A 57 1.60 -20.41 -7.34
C ILE A 57 0.15 -20.09 -7.67
N ARG A 58 -0.68 -21.11 -7.90
CA ARG A 58 -2.12 -20.89 -8.11
C ARG A 58 -2.70 -20.20 -6.86
N PRO A 59 -3.22 -18.97 -6.97
CA PRO A 59 -3.73 -18.26 -5.81
C PRO A 59 -4.98 -18.98 -5.28
N SER A 60 -4.98 -19.33 -3.98
CA SER A 60 -6.22 -19.45 -3.23
C SER A 60 -6.60 -18.06 -2.72
N ARG A 61 -7.89 -17.84 -2.48
CA ARG A 61 -8.43 -16.52 -2.10
C ARG A 61 -7.78 -15.96 -0.83
N ASP A 62 -7.30 -16.83 0.06
CA ASP A 62 -6.70 -16.48 1.35
C ASP A 62 -5.17 -16.55 1.35
N LYS A 63 -4.52 -16.76 0.20
CA LYS A 63 -3.06 -16.85 0.15
C LYS A 63 -2.45 -15.46 0.13
N THR A 64 -1.62 -15.18 1.13
CA THR A 64 -0.78 -13.99 1.20
C THR A 64 0.62 -14.28 0.66
N SER A 65 1.31 -13.23 0.26
CA SER A 65 2.71 -13.26 -0.16
C SER A 65 3.40 -11.99 0.32
N THR A 66 4.73 -11.97 0.27
CA THR A 66 5.54 -10.88 0.81
C THR A 66 6.45 -10.30 -0.26
N ALA A 67 6.39 -8.99 -0.46
CA ALA A 67 7.39 -8.24 -1.21
C ALA A 67 8.45 -7.74 -0.23
N ASN A 68 9.69 -8.15 -0.46
CA ASN A 68 10.83 -7.80 0.37
C ASN A 68 11.79 -6.92 -0.45
N PHE A 69 12.06 -5.70 -0.01
CA PHE A 69 12.89 -4.76 -0.75
C PHE A 69 13.62 -3.76 0.16
N GLY A 70 14.75 -3.25 -0.33
CA GLY A 70 15.53 -2.24 0.36
C GLY A 70 15.00 -0.84 0.13
N TYR A 71 15.07 0.00 1.15
CA TYR A 71 14.65 1.40 1.10
C TYR A 71 15.60 2.27 1.90
N ILE A 72 16.04 3.38 1.29
CA ILE A 72 16.90 4.38 1.93
C ILE A 72 16.01 5.55 2.30
N PHE A 73 15.99 5.89 3.59
CA PHE A 73 15.29 7.08 4.07
C PHE A 73 16.18 8.32 3.87
N ASP A 74 15.57 9.47 3.53
CA ASP A 74 16.26 10.72 3.15
C ASP A 74 17.34 11.21 4.16
N TYR A 75 17.21 10.84 5.44
CA TYR A 75 18.12 11.25 6.51
C TYR A 75 19.17 10.20 6.90
N ASP A 76 19.17 9.03 6.27
CA ASP A 76 19.98 7.87 6.68
C ASP A 76 20.62 7.22 5.44
N THR A 77 21.38 8.01 4.69
CA THR A 77 21.97 7.66 3.38
C THR A 77 22.94 6.47 3.40
N TYR A 78 23.26 5.94 4.57
CA TYR A 78 24.19 4.81 4.75
C TYR A 78 23.54 3.55 5.32
N ASN A 79 22.32 3.63 5.87
CA ASN A 79 21.62 2.48 6.42
C ASN A 79 20.40 2.14 5.57
N GLU A 80 20.61 1.21 4.63
CA GLU A 80 19.50 0.58 3.91
C GLU A 80 18.58 -0.11 4.92
N SER A 81 17.31 0.31 4.93
CA SER A 81 16.27 -0.31 5.72
C SER A 81 15.57 -1.37 4.88
N TRP A 82 15.17 -2.47 5.51
CA TRP A 82 14.51 -3.56 4.79
C TRP A 82 13.00 -3.50 5.00
N ILE A 83 12.25 -3.41 3.90
CA ILE A 83 10.79 -3.33 3.93
C ILE A 83 10.20 -4.68 3.56
N VAL A 84 9.23 -5.12 4.36
CA VAL A 84 8.43 -6.32 4.15
C VAL A 84 6.98 -5.90 4.01
N ALA A 85 6.42 -6.03 2.80
CA ALA A 85 5.01 -5.75 2.53
C ALA A 85 4.26 -7.05 2.26
N GLU A 86 3.33 -7.40 3.13
CA GLU A 86 2.42 -8.53 2.95
C GLU A 86 1.22 -8.11 2.10
N PHE A 87 0.87 -8.92 1.12
CA PHE A 87 -0.25 -8.66 0.23
C PHE A 87 -1.00 -9.95 -0.16
N ASP A 88 -2.28 -9.82 -0.51
CA ASP A 88 -3.08 -10.94 -1.01
C ASP A 88 -3.00 -11.12 -2.53
N SER A 89 -3.64 -12.18 -3.04
CA SER A 89 -3.77 -12.45 -4.47
C SER A 89 -4.47 -11.34 -5.29
N SER A 90 -5.14 -10.38 -4.64
CA SER A 90 -5.75 -9.19 -5.27
C SER A 90 -4.85 -7.96 -5.27
N LYS A 91 -3.59 -8.09 -4.79
CA LYS A 91 -2.61 -7.02 -4.56
C LYS A 91 -2.98 -6.07 -3.44
N LYS A 92 -3.95 -6.43 -2.59
CA LYS A 92 -4.28 -5.63 -1.41
C LYS A 92 -3.15 -5.79 -0.40
N ILE A 93 -2.57 -4.67 0.03
CA ILE A 93 -1.58 -4.62 1.11
C ILE A 93 -2.31 -4.93 2.42
N ILE A 94 -1.79 -5.87 3.19
CA ILE A 94 -2.35 -6.33 4.46
C ILE A 94 -1.54 -5.76 5.62
N SER A 95 -0.22 -5.81 5.51
CA SER A 95 0.69 -5.31 6.52
C SER A 95 1.99 -4.82 5.88
N VAL A 96 2.63 -3.83 6.52
CA VAL A 96 3.95 -3.34 6.12
C VAL A 96 4.81 -3.26 7.37
N GLN A 97 6.02 -3.80 7.29
CA GLN A 97 7.04 -3.72 8.33
C GLN A 97 8.34 -3.17 7.75
N ALA A 98 9.10 -2.48 8.58
CA ALA A 98 10.41 -1.96 8.23
C ALA A 98 11.44 -2.38 9.29
N THR A 99 12.55 -2.97 8.85
CA THR A 99 13.75 -3.14 9.66
C THR A 99 14.60 -1.89 9.55
N ILE A 100 14.64 -1.07 10.60
CA ILE A 100 15.36 0.20 10.66
C ILE A 100 16.41 0.07 11.77
N SER A 101 17.68 0.22 11.42
CA SER A 101 18.80 0.11 12.38
C SER A 101 18.81 -1.21 13.18
N GLY A 102 18.35 -2.30 12.56
CA GLY A 102 18.29 -3.63 13.17
C GLY A 102 17.01 -3.93 13.97
N GLU A 103 16.12 -2.95 14.14
CA GLU A 103 14.85 -3.12 14.84
C GLU A 103 13.67 -3.18 13.86
N VAL A 104 12.68 -4.01 14.15
CA VAL A 104 11.49 -4.19 13.28
C VAL A 104 10.35 -3.33 13.79
N TYR A 105 9.82 -2.49 12.90
CA TYR A 105 8.70 -1.60 13.18
C TYR A 105 7.50 -1.94 12.31
N SER A 106 6.31 -2.00 12.92
CA SER A 106 5.05 -2.05 12.17
C SER A 106 4.72 -0.67 11.63
N CYS A 107 4.34 -0.60 10.35
CA CYS A 107 4.01 0.64 9.69
C CYS A 107 2.49 0.80 9.61
N HIS A 108 2.02 2.05 9.60
CA HIS A 108 0.62 2.37 9.38
C HIS A 108 0.47 3.32 8.20
N ALA A 109 -0.63 3.21 7.47
CA ALA A 109 -0.95 4.12 6.38
C ALA A 109 -1.41 5.48 6.94
N GLU A 110 -0.92 6.55 6.32
CA GLU A 110 -1.29 7.94 6.63
C GLU A 110 -1.69 8.64 5.33
N THR A 111 -2.76 9.44 5.38
CA THR A 111 -3.17 10.33 4.29
C THR A 111 -2.90 11.76 4.73
N ILE A 112 -2.31 12.59 3.87
CA ILE A 112 -2.19 14.03 4.14
C ILE A 112 -3.54 14.65 3.82
N GLU A 113 -4.32 14.98 4.85
CA GLU A 113 -5.47 15.88 4.68
C GLU A 113 -4.94 17.25 4.24
N GLN A 114 -5.21 17.62 2.97
CA GLN A 114 -4.88 18.93 2.40
C GLN A 114 -5.86 20.01 2.85
#